data_AF-A0A2H0CT21-F1
#
_entry.id   AF-A0A2H0CT21-F1
#
_cell.length_a   1.000
_cell.length_b   1.000
_cell.length_c   1.000
_cell.angle_alpha   90.00
_cell.angle_beta   90.00
_cell.angle_gamma   90.00
#
_symmetry.space_group_name_H-M   'P 1'
#
loop_
_entity.id
_entity.type
_entity.pdbx_description
1 polymer ?
#
loop_
_entity_poly.entity_id
_entity_poly.type
_entity_poly.pdbx_seq_one_letter_code
_entity_poly.pdbx_strand_id
1 'polypeptide(L)'
;MRIGNFLLTDFVVICMTGALICYLAAMFLAPKTQKHWVCAVTGFALDMYATYLMETYGREFVSNFSHTILYLHTALAATAIILFLTIAFLGVKRHSKHPMLAKYIFLPVWLASYISGIILIY
;
A
#
# COMPACT_ATOMS: atom_id res chain seq x y z
N MET A 1 9.47 27.73 -0.61
CA MET A 1 8.61 26.56 -0.94
C MET A 1 9.18 25.20 -0.50
N ARG A 2 10.35 25.09 0.17
CA ARG A 2 10.89 23.78 0.60
C ARG A 2 10.22 23.11 1.82
N ILE A 3 9.55 23.89 2.67
CA ILE A 3 8.98 23.39 3.94
C ILE A 3 7.70 22.56 3.71
N GLY A 4 6.89 22.91 2.70
CA GLY A 4 5.68 22.15 2.34
C GLY A 4 5.98 20.74 1.80
N ASN A 5 7.09 20.61 1.05
CA ASN A 5 7.49 19.35 0.44
C ASN A 5 7.91 18.30 1.47
N PHE A 6 8.55 18.73 2.57
CA PHE A 6 8.99 17.84 3.64
C PHE A 6 7.82 17.25 4.41
N LEU A 7 6.84 18.10 4.79
CA LEU A 7 5.67 17.67 5.55
C LEU A 7 4.79 16.66 4.79
N LEU A 8 4.62 16.84 3.48
CA LEU A 8 3.80 15.91 2.70
C LEU A 8 4.49 14.57 2.49
N THR A 9 5.80 14.58 2.29
CA THR A 9 6.61 13.38 2.12
C THR A 9 6.56 12.50 3.37
N ASP A 10 6.80 13.08 4.55
CA ASP A 10 6.71 12.36 5.82
C ASP A 10 5.29 11.84 6.06
N PHE A 11 4.28 12.62 5.66
CA PHE A 11 2.89 12.22 5.76
C PHE A 11 2.55 11.00 4.88
N VAL A 12 3.06 10.93 3.65
CA VAL A 12 2.95 9.73 2.79
C VAL A 12 3.54 8.50 3.48
N VAL A 13 4.74 8.63 4.04
CA VAL A 13 5.41 7.53 4.77
C VAL A 13 4.58 7.07 5.96
N ILE A 14 3.99 8.01 6.71
CA ILE A 14 3.09 7.72 7.83
C ILE A 14 1.86 6.95 7.35
N CYS A 15 1.22 7.38 6.25
CA CYS A 15 0.06 6.69 5.68
C CYS A 15 0.41 5.26 5.26
N MET A 16 1.52 5.06 4.53
CA MET A 16 1.94 3.73 4.09
C MET A 16 2.34 2.82 5.27
N THR A 17 3.02 3.37 6.28
CA THR A 17 3.36 2.62 7.50
C THR A 17 2.10 2.22 8.27
N GLY A 18 1.13 3.13 8.38
CA GLY A 18 -0.19 2.84 8.95
C GLY A 18 -0.91 1.74 8.17
N ALA A 19 -0.83 1.74 6.84
CA ALA A 19 -1.38 0.70 5.98
C ALA A 19 -0.72 -0.67 6.25
N LEU A 20 0.61 -0.73 6.38
CA LEU A 20 1.34 -1.95 6.73
C LEU A 20 0.85 -2.54 8.06
N ILE A 21 0.77 -1.70 9.10
CA ILE A 21 0.30 -2.13 10.43
C ILE A 21 -1.12 -2.69 10.34
N CYS A 22 -1.99 -2.02 9.58
CA CYS A 22 -3.35 -2.46 9.34
C CYS A 22 -3.41 -3.82 8.61
N TYR A 23 -2.62 -4.02 7.56
CA TYR A 23 -2.57 -5.29 6.83
C TYR A 23 -2.02 -6.43 7.69
N LEU A 24 -0.95 -6.18 8.45
CA LEU A 24 -0.40 -7.15 9.41
C LEU A 24 -1.45 -7.54 10.45
N ALA A 25 -2.10 -6.55 11.08
CA ALA A 25 -3.17 -6.77 12.04
C ALA A 25 -4.33 -7.57 11.43
N ALA A 26 -4.74 -7.25 10.20
CA ALA A 26 -5.77 -7.98 9.48
C ALA A 26 -5.41 -9.47 9.31
N MET A 27 -4.16 -9.78 8.97
CA MET A 27 -3.70 -11.17 8.83
C MET A 27 -3.68 -11.95 10.15
N PHE A 28 -3.26 -11.32 11.26
CA PHE A 28 -3.27 -11.98 12.57
C PHE A 28 -4.68 -12.18 13.13
N LEU A 29 -5.59 -11.26 12.81
CA LEU A 29 -6.99 -11.29 13.26
C LEU A 29 -7.89 -12.19 12.40
N ALA A 30 -7.46 -12.53 11.17
CA ALA A 30 -8.20 -13.40 10.26
C ALA A 30 -8.02 -14.89 10.63
N PRO A 31 -9.07 -15.73 10.53
CA PRO A 31 -10.49 -15.40 10.38
C PRO A 31 -11.20 -15.15 11.73
N LYS A 32 -10.45 -15.10 12.85
CA LYS A 32 -10.96 -15.19 14.22
C LYS A 32 -11.94 -14.09 14.62
N THR A 33 -11.85 -12.90 14.01
CA THR A 33 -12.69 -11.76 14.38
C THR A 33 -13.20 -11.00 13.17
N GLN A 34 -14.40 -10.43 13.26
CA GLN A 34 -14.85 -9.38 12.33
C GLN A 34 -14.05 -8.07 12.49
N LYS A 35 -12.87 -8.04 13.09
CA LYS A 35 -12.04 -6.82 13.07
C LYS A 35 -11.04 -6.86 11.92
N HIS A 36 -10.78 -8.03 11.35
CA HIS A 36 -9.82 -8.18 10.25
C HIS A 36 -10.23 -7.40 8.99
N TRP A 37 -11.51 -7.39 8.62
CA TRP A 37 -11.99 -6.65 7.45
C TRP A 37 -11.88 -5.13 7.65
N VAL A 38 -12.18 -4.63 8.86
CA VAL A 38 -11.99 -3.21 9.19
C VAL A 38 -10.52 -2.84 9.04
N CYS A 39 -9.60 -3.61 9.61
CA CYS A 39 -8.16 -3.37 9.44
C CYS A 39 -7.75 -3.43 7.96
N ALA A 40 -8.21 -4.41 7.20
CA ALA A 40 -7.87 -4.54 5.78
C ALA A 40 -8.37 -3.34 4.95
N VAL A 41 -9.61 -2.90 5.17
CA VAL A 41 -10.19 -1.76 4.46
C VAL A 41 -9.54 -0.44 4.86
N THR A 42 -9.26 -0.23 6.15
CA THR A 42 -8.54 0.95 6.62
C THR A 42 -7.13 0.99 6.05
N GLY A 43 -6.42 -0.14 6.02
CA GLY A 43 -5.11 -0.23 5.40
C GLY A 43 -5.15 0.12 3.91
N PHE A 44 -6.14 -0.40 3.19
CA PHE A 44 -6.36 -0.08 1.78
C PHE A 44 -6.68 1.39 1.53
N ALA A 45 -7.51 2.02 2.37
CA ALA A 45 -7.82 3.43 2.25
C ALA A 45 -6.57 4.32 2.45
N LEU A 46 -5.75 4.01 3.46
CA LEU A 46 -4.48 4.72 3.70
C LEU A 46 -3.49 4.55 2.54
N ASP A 47 -3.39 3.33 2.00
CA ASP A 47 -2.55 2.99 0.87
C ASP A 47 -2.96 3.75 -0.41
N MET A 48 -4.26 3.81 -0.70
CA MET A 48 -4.81 4.57 -1.83
C MET A 48 -4.59 6.06 -1.69
N TYR A 49 -4.75 6.58 -0.48
CA TYR A 49 -4.51 7.99 -0.22
C TYR A 49 -3.02 8.35 -0.38
N ALA A 50 -2.11 7.53 0.13
CA ALA A 50 -0.66 7.70 -0.06
C ALA A 50 -0.28 7.65 -1.54
N THR A 51 -0.80 6.66 -2.28
CA THR A 51 -0.56 6.50 -3.72
C THR A 51 -1.04 7.73 -4.50
N TYR A 52 -2.25 8.23 -4.20
CA TYR A 52 -2.80 9.43 -4.81
C TYR A 52 -1.92 10.68 -4.56
N LEU A 53 -1.45 10.87 -3.33
CA LEU A 53 -0.58 11.99 -2.99
C LEU A 53 0.76 11.92 -3.74
N MET A 54 1.37 10.72 -3.81
CA MET A 54 2.61 10.51 -4.57
C MET A 54 2.42 10.73 -6.07
N GLU A 55 1.32 10.30 -6.67
CA GLU A 55 1.08 10.49 -8.10
C GLU A 55 0.81 11.97 -8.44
N THR A 56 -0.08 12.61 -7.67
CA THR A 56 -0.55 13.97 -7.94
C THR A 56 0.57 14.99 -7.76
N TYR A 57 1.37 14.80 -6.72
CA TYR A 57 2.30 15.82 -6.27
C TYR A 57 3.77 15.36 -6.24
N GLY A 58 4.07 14.08 -6.47
CA GLY A 58 5.42 13.52 -6.35
C GLY A 58 6.46 14.29 -7.15
N ARG A 59 6.13 14.72 -8.37
CA ARG A 59 7.03 15.49 -9.25
C ARG A 59 7.49 16.82 -8.65
N GLU A 60 6.73 17.39 -7.71
CA GLU A 60 7.07 18.65 -7.04
C GLU A 60 8.04 18.45 -5.87
N PHE A 61 8.19 17.22 -5.36
CA PHE A 61 8.90 16.95 -4.10
C PHE A 61 10.27 16.32 -4.28
N VAL A 62 10.46 15.48 -5.28
CA VAL A 62 11.73 14.79 -5.49
C VAL A 62 12.45 15.45 -6.67
N SER A 63 13.42 16.30 -6.35
CA SER A 63 14.18 17.08 -7.35
C SER A 63 15.02 16.20 -8.30
N ASN A 64 15.22 14.92 -7.97
CA ASN A 64 15.93 13.91 -8.77
C ASN A 64 15.05 12.68 -8.99
N PHE A 65 13.85 12.86 -9.55
CA PHE A 65 12.91 11.78 -9.82
C PHE A 65 13.52 10.74 -10.78
N SER A 66 13.82 9.53 -10.30
CA SER A 66 14.17 8.42 -11.18
C SER A 66 12.92 7.91 -11.87
N HIS A 67 12.77 8.19 -13.17
CA HIS A 67 11.64 7.71 -13.97
C HIS A 67 11.48 6.19 -13.90
N THR A 68 12.59 5.44 -13.87
CA THR A 68 12.57 3.97 -13.77
C THR A 68 11.97 3.50 -12.45
N ILE A 69 12.36 4.11 -11.31
CA ILE A 69 11.83 3.74 -9.99
C ILE A 69 10.35 4.14 -9.90
N LEU A 70 9.96 5.29 -10.45
CA LEU A 70 8.56 5.70 -10.52
C LEU A 70 7.70 4.67 -11.26
N TYR A 71 8.08 4.29 -12.48
CA TYR A 71 7.31 3.31 -13.26
C TYR A 71 7.22 1.96 -12.56
N LEU A 72 8.32 1.51 -11.95
CA LEU A 72 8.33 0.29 -11.16
C LEU A 72 7.38 0.40 -9.96
N HIS A 73 7.46 1.48 -9.19
CA HIS A 73 6.59 1.73 -8.04
C HIS A 73 5.12 1.76 -8.45
N THR A 74 4.76 2.53 -9.48
CA THR A 74 3.39 2.61 -10.00
C THR A 74 2.88 1.25 -10.47
N ALA A 75 3.70 0.45 -11.16
CA ALA A 75 3.32 -0.89 -11.59
C ALA A 75 3.10 -1.84 -10.41
N LEU A 76 3.96 -1.79 -9.38
CA LEU A 76 3.82 -2.58 -8.15
C LEU A 76 2.57 -2.15 -7.37
N ALA A 77 2.31 -0.86 -7.22
CA ALA A 77 1.13 -0.31 -6.56
C ALA A 77 -0.16 -0.74 -7.28
N ALA A 78 -0.21 -0.57 -8.61
CA ALA A 78 -1.36 -1.02 -9.42
C ALA A 78 -1.60 -2.52 -9.29
N THR A 79 -0.53 -3.32 -9.31
CA THR A 79 -0.62 -4.78 -9.12
C THR A 79 -1.12 -5.11 -7.72
N ALA A 80 -0.65 -4.42 -6.68
CA ALA A 80 -1.09 -4.60 -5.30
C ALA A 80 -2.57 -4.27 -5.12
N ILE A 81 -3.08 -3.21 -5.78
CA ILE A 81 -4.51 -2.85 -5.78
C ILE A 81 -5.34 -3.98 -6.39
N ILE A 82 -4.97 -4.47 -7.58
CA ILE A 82 -5.69 -5.54 -8.27
C ILE A 82 -5.70 -6.81 -7.41
N LEU A 83 -4.55 -7.15 -6.81
CA LEU A 83 -4.44 -8.29 -5.89
C LEU A 83 -5.33 -8.11 -4.67
N PHE A 84 -5.34 -6.92 -4.05
CA PHE A 84 -6.20 -6.63 -2.91
C PHE A 84 -7.68 -6.83 -3.25
N LEU A 85 -8.14 -6.27 -4.37
CA LEU A 85 -9.53 -6.44 -4.83
C LEU A 85 -9.88 -7.90 -5.10
N THR A 86 -8.95 -8.64 -5.71
CA THR A 86 -9.10 -10.08 -5.96
C THR A 86 -9.21 -10.86 -4.65
N ILE A 87 -8.36 -10.56 -3.67
CA ILE A 87 -8.39 -11.18 -2.35
C ILE A 87 -9.66 -10.80 -1.61
N ALA A 88 -10.07 -9.54 -1.60
CA ALA A 88 -11.31 -9.08 -1.00
C ALA A 88 -12.51 -9.85 -1.57
N PHE A 89 -12.59 -10.00 -2.89
CA PHE A 89 -13.61 -10.81 -3.55
C PHE A 89 -13.59 -12.28 -3.12
N LEU A 90 -12.39 -12.90 -3.10
CA LEU A 90 -12.23 -14.29 -2.64
C LEU A 90 -12.58 -14.45 -1.16
N GLY A 91 -12.32 -13.44 -0.33
CA GLY A 91 -12.68 -13.38 1.08
C GLY A 91 -14.20 -13.36 1.26
N VAL A 92 -14.91 -12.54 0.48
CA VAL A 92 -16.39 -12.53 0.45
C VAL A 92 -16.94 -13.89 0.04
N LYS A 93 -16.32 -14.54 -0.96
CA LYS A 93 -16.69 -15.89 -1.40
C LYS A 93 -16.18 -17.02 -0.48
N ARG A 94 -15.47 -16.69 0.61
CA ARG A 94 -14.84 -17.64 1.55
C ARG A 94 -13.99 -18.71 0.86
N HIS A 95 -13.32 -18.34 -0.22
CA HIS A 95 -12.54 -19.27 -1.04
C HIS A 95 -11.29 -19.75 -0.30
N SER A 96 -10.97 -21.05 -0.35
CA SER A 96 -9.87 -21.66 0.42
C SER A 96 -8.48 -21.07 0.11
N LYS A 97 -8.27 -20.57 -1.12
CA LYS A 97 -7.02 -19.92 -1.53
C LYS A 97 -6.82 -18.50 -0.97
N HIS A 98 -7.88 -17.87 -0.44
CA HIS A 98 -7.85 -16.50 0.09
C HIS A 98 -6.66 -16.20 1.03
N PRO A 99 -6.45 -16.94 2.14
CA PRO A 99 -5.37 -16.65 3.08
C PRO A 99 -3.98 -16.84 2.48
N MET A 100 -3.83 -17.81 1.56
CA MET A 100 -2.56 -18.07 0.89
C MET A 100 -2.18 -16.91 -0.05
N LEU A 101 -3.13 -16.44 -0.86
CA LEU A 101 -2.90 -15.31 -1.78
C LEU A 101 -2.61 -14.02 -1.02
N ALA A 102 -3.34 -13.75 0.07
CA ALA A 102 -3.11 -12.59 0.92
C ALA A 102 -1.70 -12.55 1.50
N LYS A 103 -1.24 -13.66 2.07
CA LYS A 103 0.04 -13.74 2.77
C LYS A 103 1.24 -13.85 1.83
N TYR A 104 1.13 -14.64 0.76
CA TYR A 104 2.29 -15.03 -0.06
C TYR A 104 2.38 -14.32 -1.40
N ILE A 105 1.32 -13.63 -1.85
CA ILE A 105 1.34 -12.89 -3.12
C ILE A 105 1.10 -11.41 -2.88
N PHE A 106 -0.01 -11.04 -2.26
CA PHE A 106 -0.34 -9.64 -2.03
C PHE A 106 0.65 -8.95 -1.10
N LEU A 107 0.90 -9.50 0.09
CA LEU A 107 1.76 -8.84 1.06
C LEU A 107 3.20 -8.61 0.52
N PRO A 108 3.87 -9.57 -0.14
CA PRO A 108 5.17 -9.32 -0.75
C PRO A 108 5.16 -8.27 -1.87
N VAL A 109 4.14 -8.29 -2.75
CA VAL A 109 4.01 -7.31 -3.84
C VAL A 109 3.76 -5.91 -3.27
N TRP A 110 2.88 -5.81 -2.28
CA TRP A 110 2.62 -4.55 -1.58
C TRP A 110 3.87 -4.04 -0.84
N LEU A 111 4.60 -4.92 -0.16
CA LEU A 111 5.84 -4.55 0.53
C LEU A 111 6.93 -4.08 -0.44
N ALA A 112 7.04 -4.70 -1.61
CA ALA A 112 7.93 -4.22 -2.67
C ALA A 112 7.50 -2.84 -3.19
N SER A 113 6.19 -2.59 -3.33
CA SER A 113 5.64 -1.27 -3.64
C SER A 113 6.05 -0.24 -2.57
N TYR A 114 5.88 -0.58 -1.29
CA TYR A 114 6.28 0.27 -0.18
C TYR A 114 7.77 0.61 -0.20
N ILE A 115 8.65 -0.39 -0.31
CA ILE A 115 10.10 -0.17 -0.34
C ILE A 115 10.50 0.70 -1.55
N SER A 116 9.94 0.43 -2.73
CA SER A 116 10.21 1.28 -3.91
C SER A 116 9.70 2.71 -3.74
N GLY A 117 8.59 2.92 -3.01
CA GLY A 117 8.09 4.25 -2.66
C GLY A 117 9.03 5.00 -1.71
N ILE A 118 9.57 4.32 -0.70
CA ILE A 118 10.59 4.89 0.20
C ILE A 118 11.86 5.30 -0.58
N ILE A 119 12.35 4.44 -1.48
CA ILE A 119 13.51 4.73 -2.34
C ILE A 119 13.22 5.87 -3.31
N LEU A 120 11.98 6.00 -3.77
CA LEU A 120 11.59 7.11 -4.66
C LEU A 120 11.61 8.44 -3.92
N ILE A 121 11.32 8.42 -2.62
CA ILE A 121 11.23 9.60 -1.76
C ILE A 121 12.60 10.07 -1.24
N TYR A 122 13.48 9.14 -0.85
CA TYR A 122 14.76 9.41 -0.18
C TYR A 122 15.96 8.97 -1.02
#